data_AF-A0A7C9JYZ0-F1
#
_entry.id   AF-A0A7C9JYZ0-F1
#
_cell.length_a   1.000
_cell.length_b   1.000
_cell.length_c   1.000
_cell.angle_alpha   90.00
_cell.angle_beta   90.00
_cell.angle_gamma   90.00
#
_symmetry.space_group_name_H-M   'P 1'
#
loop_
_entity.id
_entity.type
_entity.pdbx_description
1 polymer ?
#
loop_
_entity_poly.entity_id
_entity_poly.type
_entity_poly.pdbx_seq_one_letter_code
_entity_poly.pdbx_strand_id
1 'polypeptide(L)'
;MNALIYVTLIAMFLVVYHHALYPLLLKLLSKDKTQNSEDEIQSVARKYHQREQDQQLPSIELLIPAYNEQDYIAAKLINLATLDYPEDRLSIKVICDGCSDDTASVARACLEDLAFCSFSIEICEQLQNQGKVAVLNQHISQSKADIVALSDVSALISVDAMLIAAQHFGQPQVGVVCGYYHLLSPGSVGEQAYWNYQREVKRCEANMGAPLGAHGAFYLIKKSLFRVMPDDTINDDFVIPMDIVAQGYKAVYEPNIRALELEHAADSQDRSRRKRIGAGNLQQLIRLRHMLLPRFKGVAFTFFSGKALRVTIPVFMLTSFFGAMVLAAQSAVFAVLFALQVVAYSLAMLPRFMPNAKLPNAIGSLNYLVEGHFSSMMGCVDYLLKKLQRRYLSGFVSPLVAVGKRLFDLLGATILLLVFSPLFPLVALAIKLDSKGPVFYQQTRVGLMSDNVVQLFDIFKFRSMRADAESGIGAVWAAKQDKRITRVGRFLRKTRIDELPQLINVLKGEMSLVGPRPERPVFYQTLENSIPFYSERTVGVKPGITGLAQVNLAYDCSIEDVKQKLAYDHCYALSLSQCSSWLYQDISVLLKTVWVVLAGKGQ
;
A
#
# COMPACT_ATOMS: atom_id res chain seq x y z
N MET A 1 23.60 4.59 28.13
CA MET A 1 23.44 6.06 28.18
C MET A 1 23.51 6.71 26.80
N ASN A 2 24.66 6.66 26.12
CA ASN A 2 24.89 7.43 24.89
C ASN A 2 23.88 7.09 23.77
N ALA A 3 23.53 5.81 23.59
CA ALA A 3 22.51 5.40 22.64
C ALA A 3 21.14 6.06 22.90
N LEU A 4 20.72 6.18 24.16
CA LEU A 4 19.45 6.81 24.53
C LEU A 4 19.46 8.32 24.22
N ILE A 5 20.58 8.98 24.49
CA ILE A 5 20.78 10.40 24.14
C ILE A 5 20.63 10.60 22.63
N TYR A 6 21.35 9.82 21.82
CA TYR A 6 21.27 9.93 20.36
C TYR A 6 19.86 9.64 19.83
N VAL A 7 19.21 8.57 20.28
CA VAL A 7 17.84 8.23 19.85
C VAL A 7 16.85 9.34 20.21
N THR A 8 16.97 9.92 21.41
CA THR A 8 16.10 11.00 21.88
C THR A 8 16.30 12.27 21.04
N LEU A 9 17.55 12.66 20.80
CA LEU A 9 17.89 13.85 20.01
C LEU A 9 17.49 13.69 18.54
N ILE A 10 17.71 12.51 17.94
CA ILE A 10 17.27 12.21 16.57
C ILE A 10 15.73 12.30 16.49
N ALA A 11 15.00 11.73 17.45
CA ALA A 11 13.54 11.81 17.47
C ALA A 11 13.05 13.26 17.59
N MET A 12 13.63 14.06 18.49
CA MET A 12 13.33 15.49 18.60
C MET A 12 13.61 16.23 17.30
N PHE A 13 14.78 15.99 16.69
CA PHE A 13 15.16 16.58 15.42
C PHE A 13 14.18 16.22 14.31
N LEU A 14 13.76 14.97 14.18
CA LEU A 14 12.84 14.53 13.13
C LEU A 14 11.44 15.14 13.26
N VAL A 15 10.95 15.37 14.49
CA VAL A 15 9.71 16.10 14.74
C VAL A 15 9.82 17.55 14.26
N VAL A 16 10.90 18.24 14.64
CA VAL A 16 11.14 19.63 14.21
C VAL A 16 11.38 19.70 12.70
N TYR A 17 12.11 18.75 12.14
CA TYR A 17 12.39 18.66 10.71
C TYR A 17 11.09 18.57 9.92
N HIS A 18 10.19 17.64 10.26
CA HIS A 18 8.96 17.44 9.50
C HIS A 18 8.03 18.66 9.53
N HIS A 19 7.90 19.32 10.68
CA HIS A 19 6.96 20.43 10.83
C HIS A 19 7.50 21.79 10.42
N ALA A 20 8.80 22.04 10.56
CA ALA A 20 9.40 23.35 10.32
C ALA A 20 10.43 23.34 9.17
N LEU A 21 11.44 22.46 9.26
CA LEU A 21 12.54 22.52 8.28
C LEU A 21 12.12 21.99 6.90
N TYR A 22 11.32 20.94 6.82
CA TYR A 22 10.92 20.36 5.54
C TYR A 22 10.13 21.35 4.68
N PRO A 23 9.06 22.02 5.17
CA PRO A 23 8.38 23.05 4.39
C PRO A 23 9.30 24.21 3.98
N LEU A 24 10.23 24.60 4.84
CA LEU A 24 11.21 25.64 4.54
C LEU A 24 12.18 25.21 3.44
N LEU A 25 12.76 24.01 3.57
CA LEU A 25 13.65 23.40 2.58
C LEU A 25 12.93 23.23 1.24
N LEU A 26 11.67 22.78 1.25
CA LEU A 26 10.87 22.62 0.05
C LEU A 26 10.67 23.97 -0.67
N LYS A 27 10.40 25.05 0.08
CA LYS A 27 10.33 26.42 -0.49
C LYS A 27 11.68 26.88 -1.03
N LEU A 28 12.78 26.62 -0.33
CA LEU A 28 14.12 27.03 -0.78
C LEU A 28 14.56 26.26 -2.04
N LEU A 29 14.34 24.95 -2.08
CA LEU A 29 14.73 24.08 -3.20
C LEU A 29 13.84 24.24 -4.44
N SER A 30 12.64 24.80 -4.28
CA SER A 30 11.72 25.08 -5.39
C SER A 30 11.84 26.49 -5.97
N LYS A 31 12.51 27.43 -5.29
CA LYS A 31 12.69 28.82 -5.74
C LYS A 31 13.40 28.95 -7.10
N ASP A 32 14.39 28.10 -7.35
CA ASP A 32 15.15 28.09 -8.62
C ASP A 32 14.54 27.14 -9.66
N LYS A 33 13.43 26.46 -9.30
CA LYS A 33 12.67 25.55 -10.14
C LYS A 33 11.22 25.99 -10.27
N THR A 34 10.95 27.29 -10.26
CA THR A 34 9.82 27.78 -11.07
C THR A 34 9.97 27.06 -12.39
N GLN A 35 9.01 26.21 -12.76
CA GLN A 35 8.95 25.69 -14.12
C GLN A 35 9.25 26.90 -15.00
N ASN A 36 10.39 26.88 -15.69
CA ASN A 36 10.58 27.80 -16.78
C ASN A 36 9.31 27.65 -17.59
N SER A 37 8.62 28.77 -17.69
CA SER A 37 7.64 29.17 -18.67
C SER A 37 8.17 28.88 -20.07
N GLU A 38 8.39 27.59 -20.38
CA GLU A 38 8.65 27.09 -21.72
C GLU A 38 7.35 26.71 -22.43
N ASP A 39 6.20 26.77 -21.74
CA ASP A 39 4.88 26.95 -22.35
C ASP A 39 3.96 27.53 -21.25
N GLU A 40 3.79 28.85 -21.19
CA GLU A 40 2.56 29.37 -20.56
C GLU A 40 1.41 28.84 -21.41
N ILE A 41 0.81 27.73 -20.99
CA ILE A 41 -0.46 27.27 -21.53
C ILE A 41 -1.49 28.32 -21.15
N GLN A 42 -1.63 29.33 -22.02
CA GLN A 42 -2.71 30.29 -21.97
C GLN A 42 -4.00 29.52 -22.10
N SER A 43 -5.03 29.90 -21.32
CA SER A 43 -6.34 29.28 -21.44
C SER A 43 -6.78 29.38 -22.89
N VAL A 44 -6.85 28.23 -23.58
CA VAL A 44 -7.31 28.19 -24.96
C VAL A 44 -8.82 28.29 -24.92
N ALA A 45 -9.33 29.52 -24.91
CA ALA A 45 -10.75 29.78 -25.07
C ALA A 45 -11.14 29.42 -26.51
N ARG A 46 -11.46 28.14 -26.75
CA ARG A 46 -12.04 27.65 -28.01
C ARG A 46 -13.46 28.19 -28.20
N LYS A 47 -14.16 28.51 -27.10
CA LYS A 47 -15.52 29.07 -27.05
C LYS A 47 -16.52 28.18 -27.79
N TYR A 48 -16.40 26.86 -27.62
CA TYR A 48 -17.27 25.85 -28.24
C TYR A 48 -17.26 25.82 -29.79
N HIS A 49 -16.30 26.49 -30.44
CA HIS A 49 -16.16 26.41 -31.89
C HIS A 49 -15.32 25.20 -32.31
N GLN A 50 -15.85 24.37 -33.21
CA GLN A 50 -15.09 23.28 -33.82
C GLN A 50 -13.95 23.82 -34.68
N ARG A 51 -12.77 23.19 -34.57
CA ARG A 51 -11.56 23.50 -35.36
C ARG A 51 -11.06 22.23 -36.02
N GLU A 52 -10.38 22.33 -37.17
CA GLU A 52 -9.78 21.15 -37.83
C GLU A 52 -8.76 20.43 -36.94
N GLN A 53 -8.04 21.17 -36.10
CA GLN A 53 -7.07 20.64 -35.14
C GLN A 53 -7.72 19.76 -34.06
N ASP A 54 -9.03 19.86 -33.85
CA ASP A 54 -9.76 19.06 -32.87
C ASP A 54 -9.69 17.55 -33.19
N GLN A 55 -9.47 17.18 -34.45
CA GLN A 55 -9.27 15.79 -34.86
C GLN A 55 -8.00 15.15 -34.27
N GLN A 56 -7.03 15.97 -33.87
CA GLN A 56 -5.78 15.54 -33.26
C GLN A 56 -5.89 15.41 -31.73
N LEU A 57 -6.99 15.89 -31.14
CA LEU A 57 -7.17 15.81 -29.70
C LEU A 57 -7.41 14.35 -29.25
N PRO A 58 -6.82 13.94 -28.12
CA PRO A 58 -7.02 12.60 -27.58
C PRO A 58 -8.47 12.41 -27.13
N SER A 59 -8.94 11.16 -27.16
CA SER A 59 -10.22 10.81 -26.56
C SER A 59 -10.12 10.82 -25.03
N ILE A 60 -11.11 11.41 -24.36
CA ILE A 60 -11.18 11.52 -22.90
C ILE A 60 -12.49 10.89 -22.41
N GLU A 61 -12.39 9.98 -21.45
CA GLU A 61 -13.54 9.50 -20.68
C GLU A 61 -13.49 10.05 -19.26
N LEU A 62 -14.52 10.80 -18.85
CA LEU A 62 -14.67 11.33 -17.50
C LEU A 62 -15.56 10.39 -16.66
N LEU A 63 -15.01 9.82 -15.60
CA LEU A 63 -15.70 8.93 -14.68
C LEU A 63 -15.96 9.62 -13.35
N ILE A 64 -17.21 9.54 -12.87
CA ILE A 64 -17.66 10.18 -11.64
C ILE A 64 -18.41 9.14 -10.79
N PRO A 65 -17.73 8.46 -9.86
CA PRO A 65 -18.39 7.62 -8.86
C PRO A 65 -19.24 8.48 -7.92
N ALA A 66 -20.47 8.07 -7.69
CA ALA A 66 -21.43 8.76 -6.83
C ALA A 66 -22.02 7.77 -5.81
N TYR A 67 -22.06 8.18 -4.54
CA TYR A 67 -22.74 7.45 -3.47
C TYR A 67 -23.36 8.45 -2.49
N ASN A 68 -24.67 8.57 -2.53
CA ASN A 68 -25.45 9.49 -1.71
C ASN A 68 -25.04 10.97 -1.84
N GLU A 69 -25.10 11.49 -3.06
CA GLU A 69 -24.63 12.82 -3.48
C GLU A 69 -25.78 13.70 -4.02
N GLN A 70 -27.02 13.45 -3.60
CA GLN A 70 -28.23 14.11 -4.12
C GLN A 70 -28.16 15.66 -4.07
N ASP A 71 -27.45 16.22 -3.09
CA ASP A 71 -27.38 17.67 -2.88
C ASP A 71 -26.50 18.38 -3.92
N TYR A 72 -25.53 17.66 -4.52
CA TYR A 72 -24.53 18.24 -5.41
C TYR A 72 -24.62 17.74 -6.85
N ILE A 73 -25.25 16.58 -7.08
CA ILE A 73 -25.25 15.91 -8.39
C ILE A 73 -25.85 16.76 -9.51
N ALA A 74 -26.91 17.52 -9.25
CA ALA A 74 -27.52 18.40 -10.24
C ALA A 74 -26.55 19.52 -10.67
N ALA A 75 -25.91 20.19 -9.70
CA ALA A 75 -24.93 21.24 -9.97
C ALA A 75 -23.73 20.69 -10.75
N LYS A 76 -23.29 19.47 -10.43
CA LYS A 76 -22.25 18.76 -11.16
C LYS A 76 -22.66 18.51 -12.61
N LEU A 77 -23.83 17.95 -12.88
CA LEU A 77 -24.30 17.66 -14.24
C LEU A 77 -24.40 18.93 -15.11
N ILE A 78 -24.91 20.03 -14.55
CA ILE A 78 -24.94 21.34 -15.23
C ILE A 78 -23.51 21.80 -15.57
N ASN A 79 -22.57 21.65 -14.63
CA ASN A 79 -21.18 21.99 -14.88
C ASN A 79 -20.56 21.11 -15.99
N LEU A 80 -20.85 19.81 -16.00
CA LEU A 80 -20.36 18.90 -17.05
C LEU A 80 -20.90 19.25 -18.44
N ALA A 81 -22.16 19.69 -18.53
CA ALA A 81 -22.77 20.14 -19.77
C ALA A 81 -22.12 21.42 -20.35
N THR A 82 -21.34 22.14 -19.54
CA THR A 82 -20.63 23.36 -19.95
C THR A 82 -19.16 23.14 -20.26
N LEU A 83 -18.67 21.90 -20.35
CA LEU A 83 -17.28 21.64 -20.72
C LEU A 83 -17.03 21.94 -22.22
N ASP A 84 -15.90 22.58 -22.53
CA ASP A 84 -15.49 22.91 -23.90
C ASP A 84 -14.52 21.84 -24.44
N TYR A 85 -15.04 20.82 -25.13
CA TYR A 85 -14.26 19.77 -25.82
C TYR A 85 -14.99 19.29 -27.09
N PRO A 86 -14.38 18.53 -28.03
CA PRO A 86 -15.11 17.94 -29.15
C PRO A 86 -16.07 16.82 -28.74
N GLU A 87 -17.26 16.79 -29.34
CA GLU A 87 -18.37 15.89 -29.00
C GLU A 87 -18.03 14.40 -29.20
N ASP A 88 -17.33 14.10 -30.27
CA ASP A 88 -16.88 12.76 -30.63
C ASP A 88 -15.68 12.27 -29.79
N ARG A 89 -15.10 13.14 -28.95
CA ARG A 89 -13.88 12.88 -28.19
C ARG A 89 -14.06 12.92 -26.67
N LEU A 90 -15.21 13.39 -26.16
CA LEU A 90 -15.51 13.40 -24.72
C LEU A 90 -16.72 12.52 -24.42
N SER A 91 -16.51 11.52 -23.56
CA SER A 91 -17.59 10.72 -22.98
C SER A 91 -17.62 10.87 -21.47
N ILE A 92 -18.81 10.99 -20.88
CA ILE A 92 -18.97 11.22 -19.44
C ILE A 92 -19.82 10.11 -18.86
N LYS A 93 -19.35 9.48 -17.78
CA LYS A 93 -20.08 8.47 -17.02
C LYS A 93 -20.19 8.84 -15.55
N VAL A 94 -21.42 8.95 -15.08
CA VAL A 94 -21.74 9.07 -13.66
C VAL A 94 -22.18 7.70 -13.17
N ILE A 95 -21.48 7.14 -12.19
CA ILE A 95 -21.75 5.79 -11.68
C ILE A 95 -22.35 5.88 -10.28
N CYS A 96 -23.66 5.67 -10.17
CA CYS A 96 -24.37 5.59 -8.89
C CYS A 96 -24.17 4.20 -8.28
N ASP A 97 -23.32 4.08 -7.27
CA ASP A 97 -22.86 2.80 -6.68
C ASP A 97 -23.67 2.39 -5.45
N GLY A 98 -24.87 1.84 -5.67
CA GLY A 98 -25.74 1.38 -4.59
C GLY A 98 -26.28 2.52 -3.72
N CYS A 99 -26.60 3.67 -4.31
CA CYS A 99 -27.16 4.82 -3.61
C CYS A 99 -28.46 4.44 -2.89
N SER A 100 -28.61 4.93 -1.66
CA SER A 100 -29.82 4.74 -0.83
C SER A 100 -30.74 5.96 -0.83
N ASP A 101 -30.28 7.06 -1.41
CA ASP A 101 -30.96 8.36 -1.49
C ASP A 101 -31.43 8.66 -2.92
N ASP A 102 -31.86 9.90 -3.17
CA ASP A 102 -32.40 10.32 -4.47
C ASP A 102 -31.31 10.70 -5.50
N THR A 103 -30.04 10.31 -5.30
CA THR A 103 -28.96 10.70 -6.22
C THR A 103 -29.25 10.30 -7.68
N ALA A 104 -29.68 9.06 -7.90
CA ALA A 104 -29.92 8.56 -9.26
C ALA A 104 -31.18 9.17 -9.89
N SER A 105 -32.24 9.43 -9.11
CA SER A 105 -33.46 10.07 -9.59
C SER A 105 -33.22 11.53 -9.96
N VAL A 106 -32.51 12.28 -9.11
CA VAL A 106 -32.09 13.67 -9.38
C VAL A 106 -31.19 13.74 -10.62
N ALA A 107 -30.25 12.80 -10.77
CA ALA A 107 -29.37 12.77 -11.92
C ALA A 107 -30.13 12.58 -13.25
N ARG A 108 -31.12 11.69 -13.29
CA ARG A 108 -31.96 11.46 -14.48
C ARG A 108 -32.83 12.67 -14.80
N ALA A 109 -33.52 13.22 -13.81
CA ALA A 109 -34.36 14.40 -13.99
C ALA A 109 -33.55 15.58 -14.54
N CYS A 110 -32.34 15.81 -14.00
CA CYS A 110 -31.46 16.85 -14.49
C CYS A 110 -30.99 16.60 -15.94
N LEU A 111 -30.76 15.35 -16.35
CA LEU A 111 -30.41 15.04 -17.74
C LEU A 111 -31.56 15.25 -18.73
N GLU A 112 -32.81 15.04 -18.31
CA GLU A 112 -33.98 15.38 -19.14
C GLU A 112 -34.03 16.89 -19.42
N ASP A 113 -33.72 17.73 -18.43
CA ASP A 113 -33.61 19.18 -18.60
C ASP A 113 -32.41 19.60 -19.47
N LEU A 114 -31.35 18.77 -19.49
CA LEU A 114 -30.13 18.97 -20.28
C LEU A 114 -30.18 18.26 -21.65
N ALA A 115 -31.36 17.93 -22.18
CA ALA A 115 -31.52 17.20 -23.45
C ALA A 115 -30.83 17.86 -24.68
N PHE A 116 -30.48 19.13 -24.59
CA PHE A 116 -29.73 19.87 -25.62
C PHE A 116 -28.20 19.79 -25.47
N CYS A 117 -27.69 19.01 -24.51
CA CYS A 117 -26.26 18.87 -24.28
C CYS A 117 -25.57 18.18 -25.48
N SER A 118 -24.48 18.79 -25.92
CA SER A 118 -23.60 18.35 -27.00
C SER A 118 -22.90 17.00 -26.77
N PHE A 119 -22.70 16.59 -25.51
CA PHE A 119 -21.89 15.40 -25.16
C PHE A 119 -22.74 14.29 -24.54
N SER A 120 -22.39 13.04 -24.83
CA SER A 120 -23.04 11.86 -24.22
C SER A 120 -22.68 11.76 -22.74
N ILE A 121 -23.63 12.09 -21.86
CA ILE A 121 -23.57 11.83 -20.42
C ILE A 121 -24.40 10.59 -20.11
N GLU A 122 -23.76 9.55 -19.62
CA GLU A 122 -24.39 8.29 -19.23
C GLU A 122 -24.49 8.20 -17.69
N ILE A 123 -25.69 7.85 -17.19
CA ILE A 123 -25.91 7.51 -15.78
C ILE A 123 -25.96 5.99 -15.66
N CYS A 124 -24.95 5.40 -15.03
CA CYS A 124 -24.89 3.99 -14.72
C CYS A 124 -25.35 3.77 -13.28
N GLU A 125 -26.47 3.07 -13.06
CA GLU A 125 -26.93 2.72 -11.72
C GLU A 125 -26.57 1.27 -11.39
N GLN A 126 -25.98 1.07 -10.21
CA GLN A 126 -25.69 -0.24 -9.65
C GLN A 126 -26.58 -0.46 -8.41
N LEU A 127 -27.21 -1.63 -8.33
CA LEU A 127 -28.14 -1.96 -7.22
C LEU A 127 -27.42 -2.26 -5.90
N GLN A 128 -26.15 -2.65 -5.94
CA GLN A 128 -25.36 -2.99 -4.76
C GLN A 128 -24.10 -2.13 -4.72
N ASN A 129 -23.79 -1.61 -3.53
CA ASN A 129 -22.56 -0.84 -3.32
C ASN A 129 -21.34 -1.78 -3.36
N GLN A 130 -20.53 -1.65 -4.40
CA GLN A 130 -19.29 -2.40 -4.59
C GLN A 130 -18.07 -1.66 -4.02
N GLY A 131 -18.21 -0.35 -3.83
CA GLY A 131 -17.18 0.56 -3.33
C GLY A 131 -16.41 1.24 -4.45
N LYS A 132 -16.02 2.49 -4.21
CA LYS A 132 -15.33 3.38 -5.18
C LYS A 132 -14.18 2.69 -5.92
N VAL A 133 -13.33 1.93 -5.24
CA VAL A 133 -12.17 1.24 -5.86
C VAL A 133 -12.59 0.17 -6.85
N ALA A 134 -13.61 -0.63 -6.52
CA ALA A 134 -14.12 -1.68 -7.42
C ALA A 134 -14.74 -1.05 -8.68
N VAL A 135 -15.56 -0.01 -8.50
CA VAL A 135 -16.15 0.78 -9.58
C VAL A 135 -15.06 1.37 -10.49
N LEU A 136 -14.07 2.04 -9.92
CA LEU A 136 -12.96 2.62 -10.70
C LEU A 136 -12.18 1.54 -11.44
N ASN A 137 -11.82 0.43 -10.79
CA ASN A 137 -11.11 -0.68 -11.43
C ASN A 137 -11.88 -1.23 -12.63
N GLN A 138 -13.19 -1.44 -12.49
CA GLN A 138 -14.05 -1.95 -13.55
C GLN A 138 -14.10 -0.96 -14.73
N HIS A 139 -14.50 0.29 -14.47
CA HIS A 139 -14.77 1.25 -15.54
C HIS A 139 -13.50 1.75 -16.23
N ILE A 140 -12.41 2.02 -15.50
CA ILE A 140 -11.13 2.44 -16.11
C ILE A 140 -10.56 1.32 -17.00
N SER A 141 -10.67 0.06 -16.57
CA SER A 141 -10.16 -1.08 -17.35
C SER A 141 -10.93 -1.26 -18.66
N GLN A 142 -12.25 -1.06 -18.63
CA GLN A 142 -13.15 -1.17 -19.78
C GLN A 142 -13.08 0.03 -20.72
N SER A 143 -12.58 1.18 -20.24
CA SER A 143 -12.43 2.39 -21.03
C SER A 143 -11.62 2.15 -22.31
N LYS A 144 -12.10 2.71 -23.42
CA LYS A 144 -11.39 2.73 -24.71
C LYS A 144 -10.72 4.08 -24.98
N ALA A 145 -10.91 5.06 -24.10
CA ALA A 145 -10.33 6.39 -24.26
C ALA A 145 -8.81 6.36 -24.06
N ASP A 146 -8.13 7.33 -24.67
CA ASP A 146 -6.69 7.54 -24.51
C ASP A 146 -6.36 8.04 -23.09
N ILE A 147 -7.26 8.88 -22.57
CA ILE A 147 -7.15 9.54 -21.27
C ILE A 147 -8.42 9.23 -20.45
N VAL A 148 -8.24 9.00 -19.16
CA VAL A 148 -9.34 8.89 -18.22
C VAL A 148 -9.24 10.03 -17.21
N ALA A 149 -10.33 10.77 -17.06
CA ALA A 149 -10.49 11.81 -16.06
C ALA A 149 -11.34 11.27 -14.89
N LEU A 150 -10.97 11.65 -13.67
CA LEU A 150 -11.63 11.25 -12.43
C LEU A 150 -12.03 12.50 -11.67
N SER A 151 -13.27 12.51 -11.17
CA SER A 151 -13.79 13.64 -10.38
C SER A 151 -14.80 13.18 -9.35
N ASP A 152 -14.82 13.87 -8.21
CA ASP A 152 -15.88 13.73 -7.22
C ASP A 152 -17.12 14.55 -7.63
N VAL A 153 -18.30 14.16 -7.14
CA VAL A 153 -19.56 14.83 -7.47
C VAL A 153 -19.58 16.26 -6.94
N SER A 154 -19.07 16.47 -5.74
CA SER A 154 -19.05 17.77 -5.04
C SER A 154 -18.07 18.80 -5.64
N ALA A 155 -17.21 18.41 -6.60
CA ALA A 155 -16.21 19.28 -7.19
C ALA A 155 -16.60 19.75 -8.59
N LEU A 156 -16.86 21.05 -8.79
CA LEU A 156 -17.08 21.64 -10.12
C LEU A 156 -15.75 21.83 -10.86
N ILE A 157 -15.73 21.62 -12.17
CA ILE A 157 -14.50 21.66 -13.00
C ILE A 157 -14.53 22.89 -13.92
N SER A 158 -13.37 23.50 -14.18
CA SER A 158 -13.27 24.59 -15.17
C SER A 158 -13.67 24.13 -16.57
N VAL A 159 -14.36 25.00 -17.31
CA VAL A 159 -14.91 24.74 -18.65
C VAL A 159 -13.84 24.25 -19.65
N ASP A 160 -12.64 24.79 -19.56
CA ASP A 160 -11.49 24.53 -20.44
C ASP A 160 -10.58 23.38 -19.96
N ALA A 161 -10.94 22.71 -18.87
CA ALA A 161 -10.06 21.75 -18.21
C ALA A 161 -9.55 20.62 -19.13
N MET A 162 -10.43 20.11 -20.01
CA MET A 162 -10.10 19.02 -20.92
C MET A 162 -9.12 19.47 -22.00
N LEU A 163 -9.27 20.69 -22.53
CA LEU A 163 -8.36 21.26 -23.53
C LEU A 163 -6.97 21.48 -22.94
N ILE A 164 -6.89 22.04 -21.72
CA ILE A 164 -5.62 22.25 -21.03
C ILE A 164 -4.94 20.92 -20.75
N ALA A 165 -5.69 19.91 -20.28
CA ALA A 165 -5.14 18.60 -20.00
C ALA A 165 -4.64 17.90 -21.28
N ALA A 166 -5.39 17.97 -22.38
CA ALA A 166 -5.00 17.39 -23.67
C ALA A 166 -3.65 17.91 -24.17
N GLN A 167 -3.36 19.21 -23.98
CA GLN A 167 -2.07 19.81 -24.33
C GLN A 167 -0.91 19.20 -23.53
N HIS A 168 -1.10 19.01 -22.22
CA HIS A 168 -0.10 18.34 -21.37
C HIS A 168 0.17 16.91 -21.81
N PHE A 169 -0.88 16.15 -22.16
CA PHE A 169 -0.74 14.77 -22.65
C PHE A 169 -0.13 14.66 -24.06
N GLY A 170 -0.02 15.78 -24.80
CA GLY A 170 0.78 15.85 -26.02
C GLY A 170 2.27 15.52 -25.77
N GLN A 171 2.75 15.70 -24.54
CA GLN A 171 4.08 15.32 -24.12
C GLN A 171 4.13 13.82 -23.74
N PRO A 172 4.92 12.97 -24.45
CA PRO A 172 4.93 11.52 -24.22
C PRO A 172 5.26 11.08 -22.78
N GLN A 173 6.05 11.89 -22.07
CA GLN A 173 6.46 11.65 -20.68
C GLN A 173 5.38 11.95 -19.64
N VAL A 174 4.31 12.68 -19.98
CA VAL A 174 3.26 13.04 -19.04
C VAL A 174 2.28 11.89 -18.90
N GLY A 175 2.18 11.35 -17.69
CA GLY A 175 1.25 10.27 -17.36
C GLY A 175 0.06 10.71 -16.52
N VAL A 176 0.17 11.84 -15.82
CA VAL A 176 -0.86 12.38 -14.91
C VAL A 176 -0.90 13.89 -14.99
N VAL A 177 -2.12 14.46 -15.00
CA VAL A 177 -2.37 15.90 -14.87
C VAL A 177 -3.31 16.11 -13.69
N CYS A 178 -2.82 16.79 -12.66
CA CYS A 178 -3.57 17.10 -11.44
C CYS A 178 -4.14 18.52 -11.51
N GLY A 179 -5.44 18.66 -11.24
CA GLY A 179 -6.09 19.96 -11.15
C GLY A 179 -5.79 20.72 -9.85
N TYR A 180 -6.08 22.00 -9.88
CA TYR A 180 -5.96 22.95 -8.78
C TYR A 180 -7.22 22.97 -7.91
N TYR A 181 -7.09 22.55 -6.66
CA TYR A 181 -8.20 22.46 -5.72
C TYR A 181 -8.53 23.81 -5.07
N HIS A 182 -9.78 24.24 -5.17
CA HIS A 182 -10.30 25.48 -4.58
C HIS A 182 -11.58 25.19 -3.79
N LEU A 183 -11.79 25.91 -2.69
CA LEU A 183 -13.03 25.84 -1.93
C LEU A 183 -13.92 27.01 -2.34
N LEU A 184 -15.20 26.75 -2.61
CA LEU A 184 -16.15 27.81 -2.95
C LEU A 184 -16.36 28.78 -1.78
N SER A 185 -16.51 28.25 -0.56
CA SER A 185 -16.75 29.04 0.64
C SER A 185 -15.89 28.52 1.80
N PRO A 186 -14.74 29.14 2.10
CA PRO A 186 -13.96 28.77 3.27
C PRO A 186 -14.75 29.10 4.53
N GLY A 187 -14.90 28.16 5.47
CA GLY A 187 -15.63 28.35 6.71
C GLY A 187 -14.96 29.33 7.68
N SER A 188 -13.66 29.63 7.49
CA SER A 188 -12.95 30.68 8.23
C SER A 188 -11.72 31.22 7.48
N VAL A 189 -11.24 32.40 7.90
CA VAL A 189 -9.95 32.97 7.42
C VAL A 189 -8.78 32.02 7.69
N GLY A 190 -8.81 31.30 8.82
CA GLY A 190 -7.80 30.30 9.17
C GLY A 190 -7.81 29.09 8.24
N GLU A 191 -9.00 28.61 7.87
CA GLU A 191 -9.16 27.52 6.90
C GLU A 191 -8.64 27.92 5.52
N GLN A 192 -8.98 29.12 5.06
CA GLN A 192 -8.47 29.63 3.78
C GLN A 192 -6.93 29.71 3.77
N ALA A 193 -6.32 30.20 4.86
CA ALA A 193 -4.86 30.27 5.01
C ALA A 193 -4.22 28.88 5.03
N TYR A 194 -4.84 27.90 5.71
CA TYR A 194 -4.39 26.51 5.72
C TYR A 194 -4.39 25.90 4.32
N TRP A 195 -5.46 26.08 3.55
CA TRP A 195 -5.55 25.56 2.19
C TRP A 195 -4.60 26.26 1.22
N ASN A 196 -4.40 27.58 1.36
CA ASN A 196 -3.35 28.31 0.64
C ASN A 196 -1.98 27.71 0.90
N TYR A 197 -1.67 27.42 2.16
CA TYR A 197 -0.42 26.77 2.55
C TYR A 197 -0.27 25.36 1.96
N GLN A 198 -1.31 24.51 2.04
CA GLN A 198 -1.27 23.15 1.48
C GLN A 198 -1.04 23.15 -0.03
N ARG A 199 -1.68 24.08 -0.75
CA ARG A 199 -1.47 24.25 -2.19
C ARG A 199 -0.05 24.65 -2.54
N GLU A 200 0.51 25.59 -1.78
CA GLU A 200 1.90 26.00 -1.97
C GLU A 200 2.86 24.83 -1.75
N VAL A 201 2.62 24.01 -0.72
CA VAL A 201 3.42 22.79 -0.50
C VAL A 201 3.32 21.85 -1.70
N LYS A 202 2.11 21.56 -2.21
CA LYS A 202 1.95 20.69 -3.38
C LYS A 202 2.63 21.24 -4.64
N ARG A 203 2.55 22.54 -4.87
CA ARG A 203 3.25 23.20 -5.99
C ARG A 203 4.76 22.99 -5.87
N CYS A 204 5.32 23.20 -4.68
CA CYS A 204 6.74 22.99 -4.45
C CYS A 204 7.13 21.50 -4.57
N GLU A 205 6.26 20.56 -4.17
CA GLU A 205 6.47 19.11 -4.38
C GLU A 205 6.50 18.75 -5.88
N ALA A 206 5.58 19.33 -6.67
CA ALA A 206 5.57 19.17 -8.12
C ALA A 206 6.88 19.65 -8.77
N ASN A 207 7.41 20.81 -8.33
CA ASN A 207 8.70 21.33 -8.81
C ASN A 207 9.90 20.43 -8.42
N MET A 208 9.75 19.61 -7.37
CA MET A 208 10.77 18.64 -6.96
C MET A 208 10.71 17.33 -7.77
N GLY A 209 9.64 17.08 -8.52
CA GLY A 209 9.57 16.01 -9.51
C GLY A 209 8.15 15.55 -9.83
N ALA A 210 7.29 15.49 -8.82
CA ALA A 210 5.88 15.11 -8.98
C ALA A 210 5.06 15.60 -7.78
N PRO A 211 3.81 16.07 -7.98
CA PRO A 211 2.89 16.25 -6.87
C PRO A 211 2.68 14.89 -6.17
N LEU A 212 2.74 14.87 -4.84
CA LEU A 212 2.51 13.64 -4.07
C LEU A 212 1.01 13.30 -4.06
N GLY A 213 0.58 12.61 -5.12
CA GLY A 213 -0.82 12.28 -5.38
C GLY A 213 -1.64 13.43 -5.96
N ALA A 214 -2.84 13.11 -6.43
CA ALA A 214 -3.82 14.07 -6.90
C ALA A 214 -4.69 14.62 -5.76
N HIS A 215 -5.56 15.57 -6.07
CA HIS A 215 -6.76 15.82 -5.27
C HIS A 215 -7.89 14.98 -5.88
N GLY A 216 -8.60 14.19 -5.06
CA GLY A 216 -9.74 13.39 -5.51
C GLY A 216 -10.80 14.18 -6.29
N ALA A 217 -10.93 15.48 -5.99
CA ALA A 217 -11.80 16.42 -6.68
C ALA A 217 -11.70 16.38 -8.20
N PHE A 218 -10.48 16.42 -8.78
CA PHE A 218 -10.28 16.32 -10.22
C PHE A 218 -8.83 16.04 -10.63
N TYR A 219 -8.62 15.00 -11.43
CA TYR A 219 -7.35 14.71 -12.10
C TYR A 219 -7.55 13.80 -13.31
N LEU A 220 -6.54 13.76 -14.18
CA LEU A 220 -6.54 12.95 -15.39
C LEU A 220 -5.32 12.05 -15.44
N ILE A 221 -5.48 10.87 -16.05
CA ILE A 221 -4.41 9.90 -16.26
C ILE A 221 -4.39 9.40 -17.70
N LYS A 222 -3.22 9.02 -18.19
CA LYS A 222 -3.10 8.28 -19.44
C LYS A 222 -3.60 6.85 -19.22
N LYS A 223 -4.66 6.44 -19.93
CA LYS A 223 -5.36 5.17 -19.70
C LYS A 223 -4.44 3.96 -19.82
N SER A 224 -3.49 3.99 -20.75
CA SER A 224 -2.52 2.92 -20.99
C SER A 224 -1.58 2.64 -19.81
N LEU A 225 -1.48 3.55 -18.85
CA LEU A 225 -0.59 3.42 -17.68
C LEU A 225 -1.32 2.94 -16.42
N PHE A 226 -2.64 2.83 -16.48
CA PHE A 226 -3.45 2.37 -15.35
C PHE A 226 -3.15 0.92 -15.01
N ARG A 227 -3.01 0.64 -13.71
CA ARG A 227 -2.96 -0.71 -13.15
C ARG A 227 -4.09 -0.88 -12.17
N VAL A 228 -4.74 -2.04 -12.25
CA VAL A 228 -5.83 -2.42 -11.34
C VAL A 228 -5.34 -2.31 -9.89
N MET A 229 -6.08 -1.54 -9.10
CA MET A 229 -5.78 -1.34 -7.69
C MET A 229 -6.23 -2.56 -6.88
N PRO A 230 -5.52 -2.92 -5.79
CA PRO A 230 -6.05 -3.92 -4.85
C PRO A 230 -7.35 -3.42 -4.20
N ASP A 231 -8.31 -4.32 -3.96
CA ASP A 231 -9.64 -3.95 -3.43
C ASP A 231 -9.60 -3.28 -2.04
N ASP A 232 -8.54 -3.52 -1.26
CA ASP A 232 -8.36 -2.89 0.05
C ASP A 232 -7.78 -1.47 -0.03
N THR A 233 -7.64 -0.87 -1.22
CA THR A 233 -7.11 0.50 -1.40
C THR A 233 -7.99 1.54 -0.70
N ILE A 234 -7.37 2.39 0.12
CA ILE A 234 -8.09 3.44 0.87
C ILE A 234 -8.08 4.78 0.12
N ASN A 235 -7.00 5.08 -0.59
CA ASN A 235 -6.78 6.38 -1.26
C ASN A 235 -6.35 6.14 -2.72
N ASP A 236 -7.34 6.04 -3.61
CA ASP A 236 -7.15 5.88 -5.05
C ASP A 236 -6.43 7.10 -5.67
N ASP A 237 -6.84 8.31 -5.26
CA ASP A 237 -6.28 9.62 -5.67
C ASP A 237 -4.77 9.76 -5.44
N PHE A 238 -4.21 9.00 -4.51
CA PHE A 238 -2.78 8.91 -4.29
C PHE A 238 -2.15 7.72 -5.00
N VAL A 239 -2.78 6.53 -4.93
CA VAL A 239 -2.19 5.29 -5.45
C VAL A 239 -2.07 5.31 -6.97
N ILE A 240 -3.10 5.78 -7.68
CA ILE A 240 -3.10 5.79 -9.15
C ILE A 240 -2.00 6.71 -9.68
N PRO A 241 -1.93 8.01 -9.32
CA PRO A 241 -0.86 8.88 -9.82
C PRO A 241 0.53 8.39 -9.46
N MET A 242 0.71 7.90 -8.23
CA MET A 242 2.03 7.51 -7.74
C MET A 242 2.51 6.18 -8.32
N ASP A 243 1.62 5.26 -8.70
CA ASP A 243 2.02 4.08 -9.48
C ASP A 243 2.50 4.49 -10.88
N ILE A 244 1.82 5.44 -11.53
CA ILE A 244 2.25 5.99 -12.83
C ILE A 244 3.62 6.68 -12.71
N VAL A 245 3.84 7.47 -11.66
CA VAL A 245 5.16 8.07 -11.37
C VAL A 245 6.21 6.99 -11.08
N ALA A 246 5.84 5.92 -10.37
CA ALA A 246 6.75 4.79 -10.10
C ALA A 246 7.14 4.02 -11.38
N GLN A 247 6.30 4.06 -12.42
CA GLN A 247 6.61 3.53 -13.76
C GLN A 247 7.58 4.43 -14.55
N GLY A 248 7.88 5.64 -14.06
CA GLY A 248 8.85 6.58 -14.67
C GLY A 248 8.23 7.76 -15.42
N TYR A 249 6.90 7.92 -15.38
CA TYR A 249 6.20 9.03 -16.02
C TYR A 249 6.13 10.27 -15.11
N LYS A 250 5.94 11.43 -15.72
CA LYS A 250 5.78 12.71 -15.04
C LYS A 250 4.32 12.93 -14.63
N ALA A 251 4.13 13.42 -13.41
CA ALA A 251 2.87 13.97 -12.95
C ALA A 251 2.98 15.50 -12.91
N VAL A 252 2.04 16.19 -13.55
CA VAL A 252 2.00 17.65 -13.65
C VAL A 252 0.93 18.19 -12.71
N TYR A 253 1.21 19.31 -12.05
CA TYR A 253 0.24 20.07 -11.29
C TYR A 253 -0.09 21.33 -12.07
N GLU A 254 -1.34 21.46 -12.53
CA GLU A 254 -1.77 22.52 -13.47
C GLU A 254 -2.69 23.54 -12.76
N PRO A 255 -2.21 24.75 -12.43
CA PRO A 255 -2.99 25.79 -11.75
C PRO A 255 -4.21 26.30 -12.54
N ASN A 256 -4.19 26.21 -13.87
CA ASN A 256 -5.26 26.71 -14.72
C ASN A 256 -6.47 25.76 -14.78
N ILE A 257 -6.26 24.46 -14.53
CA ILE A 257 -7.35 23.50 -14.36
C ILE A 257 -7.90 23.67 -12.95
N ARG A 258 -9.08 24.26 -12.77
CA ARG A 258 -9.64 24.51 -11.44
C ARG A 258 -10.73 23.51 -11.09
N ALA A 259 -10.62 22.92 -9.90
CA ALA A 259 -11.63 22.08 -9.27
C ALA A 259 -12.16 22.81 -8.03
N LEU A 260 -13.44 23.19 -8.06
CA LEU A 260 -14.11 23.99 -7.06
C LEU A 260 -15.03 23.12 -6.20
N GLU A 261 -14.62 22.90 -4.95
CA GLU A 261 -15.34 22.09 -3.97
C GLU A 261 -16.56 22.83 -3.40
N LEU A 262 -17.73 22.19 -3.50
CA LEU A 262 -19.01 22.68 -2.98
C LEU A 262 -19.29 22.21 -1.55
N GLU A 263 -18.77 21.03 -1.18
CA GLU A 263 -19.03 20.43 0.13
C GLU A 263 -18.35 21.23 1.25
N HIS A 264 -19.11 21.50 2.32
CA HIS A 264 -18.57 22.10 3.54
C HIS A 264 -18.21 21.01 4.53
N ALA A 265 -16.98 21.02 5.04
CA ALA A 265 -16.55 20.05 6.04
C ALA A 265 -17.34 20.26 7.35
N ALA A 266 -18.24 19.34 7.69
CA ALA A 266 -18.92 19.35 8.99
C ALA A 266 -17.94 18.98 10.11
N ASP A 267 -17.86 19.81 11.15
CA ASP A 267 -16.96 19.63 12.32
C ASP A 267 -17.20 18.32 13.10
N SER A 268 -18.38 17.71 12.97
CA SER A 268 -18.83 16.55 13.76
C SER A 268 -18.17 15.21 13.39
N GLN A 269 -17.46 15.11 12.25
CA GLN A 269 -16.86 13.85 11.75
C GLN A 269 -15.33 13.84 11.63
N ASP A 270 -14.63 14.87 12.12
CA ASP A 270 -13.20 15.07 11.82
C ASP A 270 -12.29 13.96 12.38
N ARG A 271 -12.61 13.35 13.53
CA ARG A 271 -11.79 12.27 14.11
C ARG A 271 -11.84 10.97 13.29
N SER A 272 -13.02 10.55 12.83
CA SER A 272 -13.17 9.34 12.01
C SER A 272 -12.47 9.52 10.66
N ARG A 273 -12.59 10.72 10.06
CA ARG A 273 -11.86 11.10 8.85
C ARG A 273 -10.34 11.02 9.06
N ARG A 274 -9.82 11.57 10.17
CA ARG A 274 -8.38 11.52 10.51
C ARG A 274 -7.86 10.10 10.71
N LYS A 275 -8.63 9.22 11.36
CA LYS A 275 -8.26 7.80 11.49
C LYS A 275 -8.16 7.12 10.12
N ARG A 276 -9.13 7.34 9.22
CA ARG A 276 -9.08 6.84 7.83
C ARG A 276 -7.86 7.37 7.08
N ILE A 277 -7.56 8.66 7.20
CA ILE A 277 -6.37 9.28 6.60
C ILE A 277 -5.07 8.66 7.14
N GLY A 278 -4.98 8.40 8.46
CA GLY A 278 -3.85 7.72 9.07
C GLY A 278 -3.62 6.32 8.50
N ALA A 279 -4.68 5.51 8.45
CA ALA A 279 -4.67 4.19 7.84
C ALA A 279 -4.23 4.24 6.35
N GLY A 280 -4.79 5.18 5.58
CA GLY A 280 -4.44 5.42 4.19
C GLY A 280 -2.97 5.79 4.00
N ASN A 281 -2.44 6.73 4.79
CA ASN A 281 -1.03 7.13 4.71
C ASN A 281 -0.08 5.95 5.01
N LEU A 282 -0.39 5.10 5.99
CA LEU A 282 0.42 3.91 6.27
C LEU A 282 0.34 2.89 5.12
N GLN A 283 -0.85 2.66 4.56
CA GLN A 283 -1.01 1.77 3.41
C GLN A 283 -0.20 2.26 2.20
N GLN A 284 -0.28 3.56 1.89
CA GLN A 284 0.51 4.21 0.84
C GLN A 284 2.00 3.99 1.06
N LEU A 285 2.51 4.24 2.28
CA LEU A 285 3.91 4.03 2.63
C LEU A 285 4.35 2.58 2.42
N ILE A 286 3.54 1.60 2.83
CA ILE A 286 3.88 0.18 2.69
C ILE A 286 3.92 -0.25 1.22
N ARG A 287 2.92 0.16 0.42
CA ARG A 287 2.81 -0.25 -0.99
C ARG A 287 3.84 0.44 -1.87
N LEU A 288 4.07 1.72 -1.63
CA LEU A 288 4.97 2.56 -2.43
C LEU A 288 6.35 2.75 -1.78
N ARG A 289 6.75 1.89 -0.82
CA ARG A 289 8.05 1.98 -0.13
C ARG A 289 9.26 2.02 -1.06
N HIS A 290 9.14 1.43 -2.26
CA HIS A 290 10.20 1.43 -3.25
C HIS A 290 10.47 2.84 -3.81
N MET A 291 9.53 3.79 -3.68
CA MET A 291 9.71 5.19 -4.04
C MET A 291 10.71 5.92 -3.13
N LEU A 292 11.08 5.34 -1.98
CA LEU A 292 12.17 5.83 -1.13
C LEU A 292 13.56 5.58 -1.73
N LEU A 293 13.67 4.79 -2.80
CA LEU A 293 14.95 4.48 -3.42
C LEU A 293 15.55 5.73 -4.09
N PRO A 294 16.88 5.94 -4.01
CA PRO A 294 17.56 7.12 -4.58
C PRO A 294 17.31 7.35 -6.08
N ARG A 295 16.95 6.30 -6.85
CA ARG A 295 16.62 6.41 -8.28
C ARG A 295 15.49 7.39 -8.58
N PHE A 296 14.59 7.63 -7.61
CA PHE A 296 13.46 8.56 -7.75
C PHE A 296 13.80 10.01 -7.37
N LYS A 297 15.06 10.32 -7.05
CA LYS A 297 15.60 11.68 -6.84
C LYS A 297 14.70 12.55 -5.93
N GLY A 298 14.19 13.67 -6.43
CA GLY A 298 13.37 14.60 -5.65
C GLY A 298 12.05 14.00 -5.18
N VAL A 299 11.47 13.04 -5.92
CA VAL A 299 10.28 12.30 -5.48
C VAL A 299 10.60 11.43 -4.27
N ALA A 300 11.78 10.82 -4.18
CA ALA A 300 12.19 10.07 -2.99
C ALA A 300 12.30 10.98 -1.77
N PHE A 301 12.85 12.19 -1.95
CA PHE A 301 12.97 13.19 -0.88
C PHE A 301 11.61 13.69 -0.37
N THR A 302 10.70 14.07 -1.28
CA THR A 302 9.36 14.54 -0.90
C THR A 302 8.51 13.40 -0.32
N PHE A 303 8.59 12.20 -0.89
CA PHE A 303 7.89 11.03 -0.38
C PHE A 303 8.38 10.63 1.03
N PHE A 304 9.70 10.64 1.27
CA PHE A 304 10.24 10.41 2.61
C PHE A 304 9.77 11.49 3.60
N SER A 305 9.99 12.75 3.27
CA SER A 305 9.81 13.86 4.21
C SER A 305 8.35 14.22 4.44
N GLY A 306 7.53 14.20 3.40
CA GLY A 306 6.12 14.57 3.41
C GLY A 306 5.17 13.43 3.78
N LYS A 307 5.51 12.18 3.43
CA LYS A 307 4.64 11.01 3.64
C LYS A 307 5.20 10.01 4.65
N ALA A 308 6.42 9.49 4.45
CA ALA A 308 6.97 8.47 5.34
C ALA A 308 7.12 8.99 6.77
N LEU A 309 7.71 10.18 6.93
CA LEU A 309 7.87 10.79 8.25
C LEU A 309 6.53 11.03 8.93
N ARG A 310 5.51 11.51 8.21
CA ARG A 310 4.17 11.80 8.75
C ARG A 310 3.56 10.61 9.50
N VAL A 311 3.74 9.40 8.98
CA VAL A 311 3.25 8.16 9.62
C VAL A 311 4.05 7.83 10.88
N THR A 312 5.34 8.17 10.91
CA THR A 312 6.27 7.88 12.02
C THR A 312 6.36 8.98 13.08
N ILE A 313 5.87 10.20 12.82
CA ILE A 313 5.92 11.32 13.77
C ILE A 313 5.35 10.97 15.15
N PRO A 314 4.18 10.31 15.29
CA PRO A 314 3.67 9.93 16.60
C PRO A 314 4.67 9.07 17.40
N VAL A 315 5.39 8.18 16.72
CA VAL A 315 6.43 7.33 17.33
C VAL A 315 7.61 8.18 17.79
N PHE A 316 8.06 9.14 16.97
CA PHE A 316 9.14 10.06 17.37
C PHE A 316 8.73 11.01 18.50
N MET A 317 7.48 11.47 18.54
CA MET A 317 6.95 12.26 19.65
C MET A 317 7.01 11.46 20.96
N LEU A 318 6.51 10.21 20.98
CA LEU A 318 6.60 9.34 22.15
C LEU A 318 8.04 9.01 22.54
N THR A 319 8.88 8.69 21.56
CA THR A 319 10.31 8.40 21.78
C THR A 319 11.02 9.61 22.40
N SER A 320 10.73 10.81 21.90
CA SER A 320 11.30 12.04 22.45
C SER A 320 10.84 12.32 23.88
N PHE A 321 9.58 12.01 24.20
CA PHE A 321 8.98 12.23 25.52
C PHE A 321 9.55 11.28 26.56
N PHE A 322 9.48 9.97 26.32
CA PHE A 322 10.02 8.99 27.26
C PHE A 322 11.54 9.05 27.34
N GLY A 323 12.22 9.36 26.23
CA GLY A 323 13.66 9.60 26.21
C GLY A 323 14.07 10.77 27.10
N ALA A 324 13.38 11.92 26.96
CA ALA A 324 13.61 13.09 27.80
C ALA A 324 13.29 12.82 29.27
N MET A 325 12.20 12.09 29.57
CA MET A 325 11.81 11.70 30.93
C MET A 325 12.91 10.91 31.64
N VAL A 326 13.48 9.89 30.98
CA VAL A 326 14.53 9.05 31.57
C VAL A 326 15.83 9.86 31.74
N LEU A 327 16.17 10.71 30.77
CA LEU A 327 17.38 11.53 30.80
C LEU A 327 17.29 12.73 31.76
N ALA A 328 16.09 13.17 32.13
CA ALA A 328 15.84 14.28 33.04
C ALA A 328 16.48 14.07 34.42
N ALA A 329 16.54 12.82 34.90
CA ALA A 329 17.18 12.49 36.17
C ALA A 329 18.71 12.73 36.18
N GLN A 330 19.33 12.85 35.01
CA GLN A 330 20.79 12.89 34.85
C GLN A 330 21.29 14.19 34.20
N SER A 331 20.41 14.98 33.60
CA SER A 331 20.78 16.19 32.88
C SER A 331 19.71 17.26 33.01
N ALA A 332 20.12 18.45 33.45
CA ALA A 332 19.24 19.61 33.55
C ALA A 332 18.63 20.01 32.19
N VAL A 333 19.39 19.85 31.10
CA VAL A 333 18.89 20.15 29.74
C VAL A 333 17.70 19.26 29.40
N PHE A 334 17.82 17.95 29.62
CA PHE A 334 16.72 17.01 29.36
C PHE A 334 15.57 17.19 30.35
N ALA A 335 15.83 17.62 31.59
CA ALA A 335 14.78 17.97 32.54
C ALA A 335 13.93 19.16 32.08
N VAL A 336 14.58 20.22 31.57
CA VAL A 336 13.88 21.37 30.99
C VAL A 336 13.09 20.96 29.75
N LEU A 337 13.69 20.19 28.84
CA LEU A 337 13.00 19.70 27.63
C LEU A 337 11.78 18.84 27.97
N PHE A 338 11.90 17.95 28.95
CA PHE A 338 10.80 17.13 29.44
C PHE A 338 9.68 18.01 30.04
N ALA A 339 10.03 18.97 30.89
CA ALA A 339 9.05 19.89 31.48
C ALA A 339 8.30 20.71 30.40
N LEU A 340 9.00 21.21 29.39
CA LEU A 340 8.40 21.92 28.25
C LEU A 340 7.42 21.03 27.48
N GLN A 341 7.76 19.76 27.26
CA GLN A 341 6.86 18.81 26.61
C GLN A 341 5.62 18.50 27.46
N VAL A 342 5.78 18.31 28.77
CA VAL A 342 4.65 18.12 29.70
C VAL A 342 3.69 19.31 29.64
N VAL A 343 4.21 20.54 29.68
CA VAL A 343 3.41 21.76 29.55
C VAL A 343 2.72 21.81 28.18
N ALA A 344 3.45 21.58 27.08
CA ALA A 344 2.88 21.61 25.74
C ALA A 344 1.75 20.59 25.56
N TYR A 345 1.95 19.33 25.96
CA TYR A 345 0.91 18.30 25.85
C TYR A 345 -0.27 18.56 26.80
N SER A 346 -0.03 19.11 27.99
CA SER A 346 -1.11 19.50 28.90
C SER A 346 -1.97 20.62 28.30
N LEU A 347 -1.33 21.65 27.74
CA LEU A 347 -2.02 22.72 27.01
C LEU A 347 -2.81 22.18 25.81
N ALA A 348 -2.23 21.23 25.06
CA ALA A 348 -2.90 20.60 23.93
C ALA A 348 -4.17 19.84 24.34
N MET A 349 -4.25 19.35 25.58
CA MET A 349 -5.44 18.64 26.09
C MET A 349 -6.50 19.56 26.69
N LEU A 350 -6.19 20.82 27.00
CA LEU A 350 -7.13 21.77 27.62
C LEU A 350 -8.48 21.90 26.88
N PRO A 351 -8.54 22.01 25.53
CA PRO A 351 -9.81 22.12 24.82
C PRO A 351 -10.76 20.93 25.05
N ARG A 352 -10.22 19.75 25.42
CA ARG A 352 -11.03 18.56 25.72
C ARG A 352 -11.73 18.64 27.07
N PHE A 353 -11.11 19.31 28.04
CA PHE A 353 -11.66 19.48 29.38
C PHE A 353 -12.49 20.76 29.50
N MET A 354 -12.21 21.75 28.66
CA MET A 354 -12.89 23.06 28.67
C MET A 354 -13.39 23.43 27.26
N PRO A 355 -14.37 22.68 26.69
CA PRO A 355 -14.82 22.88 25.31
C PRO A 355 -15.46 24.26 25.07
N ASN A 356 -16.02 24.88 26.10
CA ASN A 356 -16.71 26.18 26.00
C ASN A 356 -15.81 27.38 26.36
N ALA A 357 -14.52 27.15 26.67
CA ALA A 357 -13.61 28.23 27.03
C ALA A 357 -13.01 28.89 25.78
N LYS A 358 -12.96 30.23 25.76
CA LYS A 358 -12.24 31.00 24.74
C LYS A 358 -10.74 30.88 24.96
N LEU A 359 -10.13 29.85 24.40
CA LEU A 359 -8.69 29.61 24.47
C LEU A 359 -7.94 30.40 23.39
N PRO A 360 -6.68 30.82 23.64
CA PRO A 360 -5.82 31.42 22.62
C PRO A 360 -5.66 30.52 21.38
N ASN A 361 -5.57 31.12 20.18
CA ASN A 361 -5.40 30.41 18.90
C ASN A 361 -4.19 29.46 18.88
N ALA A 362 -3.13 29.78 19.63
CA ALA A 362 -1.96 28.92 19.77
C ALA A 362 -2.29 27.58 20.44
N ILE A 363 -3.19 27.56 21.44
CA ILE A 363 -3.64 26.33 22.10
C ILE A 363 -4.49 25.50 21.14
N GLY A 364 -5.37 26.14 20.35
CA GLY A 364 -6.14 25.45 19.31
C GLY A 364 -5.24 24.80 18.24
N SER A 365 -4.22 25.52 17.78
CA SER A 365 -3.24 24.99 16.81
C SER A 365 -2.43 23.83 17.37
N LEU A 366 -2.04 23.91 18.65
CA LEU A 366 -1.31 22.86 19.35
C LEU A 366 -2.18 21.61 19.56
N ASN A 367 -3.44 21.79 19.98
CA ASN A 367 -4.42 20.72 20.06
C ASN A 367 -4.63 20.03 18.71
N TYR A 368 -4.82 20.81 17.65
CA TYR A 368 -5.01 20.29 16.29
C TYR A 368 -3.84 19.39 15.85
N LEU A 369 -2.59 19.83 16.12
CA LEU A 369 -1.37 19.08 15.79
C LEU A 369 -1.29 17.76 16.57
N VAL A 370 -1.45 17.82 17.90
CA VAL A 370 -1.30 16.65 18.78
C VAL A 370 -2.42 15.64 18.54
N GLU A 371 -3.67 16.09 18.49
CA GLU A 371 -4.84 15.22 18.26
C GLU A 371 -4.83 14.64 16.84
N GLY A 372 -4.32 15.40 15.85
CA GLY A 372 -4.13 14.92 14.48
C GLY A 372 -3.17 13.74 14.40
N HIS A 373 -1.99 13.86 15.02
CA HIS A 373 -1.00 12.79 15.08
C HIS A 373 -1.48 11.60 15.90
N PHE A 374 -2.16 11.83 17.02
CA PHE A 374 -2.75 10.76 17.83
C PHE A 374 -3.81 9.97 17.05
N SER A 375 -4.76 10.66 16.40
CA SER A 375 -5.79 10.03 15.57
C SER A 375 -5.18 9.28 14.38
N SER A 376 -4.14 9.84 13.75
CA SER A 376 -3.39 9.18 12.67
C SER A 376 -2.71 7.89 13.16
N MET A 377 -2.08 7.91 14.34
CA MET A 377 -1.46 6.73 14.96
C MET A 377 -2.48 5.63 15.23
N MET A 378 -3.65 5.98 15.79
CA MET A 378 -4.73 5.02 16.01
C MET A 378 -5.19 4.39 14.70
N GLY A 379 -5.37 5.18 13.63
CA GLY A 379 -5.69 4.66 12.31
C GLY A 379 -4.63 3.70 11.75
N CYS A 380 -3.34 4.00 11.97
CA CYS A 380 -2.23 3.13 11.59
C CYS A 380 -2.28 1.78 12.33
N VAL A 381 -2.50 1.81 13.65
CA VAL A 381 -2.62 0.61 14.49
C VAL A 381 -3.83 -0.22 14.06
N ASP A 382 -5.01 0.41 13.89
CA ASP A 382 -6.23 -0.26 13.45
C ASP A 382 -6.04 -0.95 12.09
N TYR A 383 -5.35 -0.29 11.15
CA TYR A 383 -5.02 -0.88 9.84
C TYR A 383 -4.11 -2.11 9.97
N LEU A 384 -3.05 -2.03 10.78
CA LEU A 384 -2.14 -3.16 11.00
C LEU A 384 -2.84 -4.33 11.67
N LEU A 385 -3.66 -4.07 12.69
CA LEU A 385 -4.45 -5.07 13.39
C LEU A 385 -5.46 -5.75 12.45
N LYS A 386 -6.20 -4.98 11.65
CA LYS A 386 -7.13 -5.53 10.65
C LYS A 386 -6.42 -6.34 9.57
N LYS A 387 -5.23 -5.91 9.13
CA LYS A 387 -4.41 -6.65 8.15
C LYS A 387 -3.85 -7.95 8.73
N LEU A 388 -3.49 -7.95 10.01
CA LEU A 388 -3.12 -9.16 10.74
C LEU A 388 -4.34 -10.07 10.87
N GLN A 389 -5.50 -9.56 11.29
CA GLN A 389 -6.75 -10.33 11.37
C GLN A 389 -7.16 -10.93 10.02
N ARG A 390 -7.22 -10.15 8.93
CA ARG A 390 -7.56 -10.65 7.57
C ARG A 390 -6.60 -11.74 7.06
N ARG A 391 -5.33 -11.72 7.47
CA ARG A 391 -4.36 -12.77 7.11
C ARG A 391 -4.57 -14.08 7.85
N TYR A 392 -5.32 -14.08 8.96
CA TYR A 392 -5.47 -15.21 9.86
C TYR A 392 -6.94 -15.61 10.08
N LEU A 393 -7.89 -14.88 9.51
CA LEU A 393 -9.31 -15.21 9.51
C LEU A 393 -9.64 -16.09 8.30
N SER A 394 -9.42 -17.39 8.49
CA SER A 394 -10.26 -18.47 7.97
C SER A 394 -9.90 -19.72 8.77
N GLY A 395 -10.67 -20.00 9.83
CA GLY A 395 -10.64 -21.23 10.62
C GLY A 395 -9.46 -21.42 11.58
N PHE A 396 -9.74 -21.64 12.86
CA PHE A 396 -8.86 -22.28 13.87
C PHE A 396 -7.71 -21.48 14.53
N VAL A 397 -7.13 -20.45 13.92
CA VAL A 397 -6.00 -19.70 14.54
C VAL A 397 -6.47 -18.50 15.36
N SER A 398 -6.14 -18.44 16.64
CA SER A 398 -6.49 -17.27 17.46
C SER A 398 -5.68 -16.02 17.04
N PRO A 399 -6.26 -14.80 17.07
CA PRO A 399 -5.53 -13.58 16.68
C PRO A 399 -4.26 -13.32 17.50
N LEU A 400 -4.27 -13.69 18.78
CA LEU A 400 -3.10 -13.58 19.66
C LEU A 400 -1.99 -14.55 19.24
N VAL A 401 -2.33 -15.81 18.93
CA VAL A 401 -1.37 -16.81 18.42
C VAL A 401 -0.83 -16.38 17.05
N ALA A 402 -1.66 -15.83 16.18
CA ALA A 402 -1.23 -15.33 14.88
C ALA A 402 -0.13 -14.26 15.00
N VAL A 403 -0.35 -13.25 15.87
CA VAL A 403 0.64 -12.19 16.12
C VAL A 403 1.89 -12.74 16.79
N GLY A 404 1.72 -13.57 17.83
CA GLY A 404 2.82 -14.21 18.55
C GLY A 404 3.69 -15.06 17.62
N LYS A 405 3.07 -15.91 16.80
CA LYS A 405 3.74 -16.76 15.81
C LYS A 405 4.49 -15.94 14.79
N ARG A 406 3.90 -14.83 14.31
CA ARG A 406 4.61 -13.96 13.37
C ARG A 406 5.85 -13.32 13.99
N LEU A 407 5.78 -12.87 15.24
CA LEU A 407 6.92 -12.31 15.94
C LEU A 407 8.00 -13.38 16.18
N PHE A 408 7.60 -14.57 16.61
CA PHE A 408 8.49 -15.73 16.79
C PHE A 408 9.23 -16.09 15.51
N ASP A 409 8.51 -16.17 14.38
CA ASP A 409 9.09 -16.44 13.06
C ASP A 409 10.10 -15.38 12.63
N LEU A 410 9.78 -14.10 12.82
CA LEU A 410 10.65 -12.99 12.46
C LEU A 410 11.95 -12.99 13.28
N LEU A 411 11.84 -13.17 14.59
CA LEU A 411 13.00 -13.23 15.49
C LEU A 411 13.87 -14.45 15.16
N GLY A 412 13.27 -15.63 15.06
CA GLY A 412 14.00 -16.86 14.75
C GLY A 412 14.65 -16.83 13.37
N ALA A 413 13.95 -16.36 12.33
CA ALA A 413 14.53 -16.26 11.00
C ALA A 413 15.67 -15.24 10.94
N THR A 414 15.56 -14.11 11.65
CA THR A 414 16.63 -13.09 11.72
C THR A 414 17.87 -13.64 12.42
N ILE A 415 17.69 -14.34 13.56
CA ILE A 415 18.80 -14.98 14.29
C ILE A 415 19.48 -16.03 13.42
N LEU A 416 18.71 -16.93 12.80
CA LEU A 416 19.26 -17.99 11.94
C LEU A 416 19.99 -17.41 10.73
N LEU A 417 19.43 -16.38 10.07
CA LEU A 417 20.11 -15.72 8.96
C LEU A 417 21.41 -15.07 9.40
N LEU A 418 21.44 -14.40 10.56
CA LEU A 418 22.67 -13.77 11.06
C LEU A 418 23.74 -14.83 11.34
N VAL A 419 23.39 -15.89 12.05
CA VAL A 419 24.30 -17.00 12.41
C VAL A 419 24.82 -17.73 11.17
N PHE A 420 23.95 -18.04 10.20
CA PHE A 420 24.32 -18.80 9.01
C PHE A 420 24.78 -17.94 7.83
N SER A 421 24.66 -16.60 7.88
CA SER A 421 25.08 -15.72 6.78
C SER A 421 26.54 -15.90 6.34
N PRO A 422 27.54 -16.17 7.22
CA PRO A 422 28.91 -16.41 6.79
C PRO A 422 29.06 -17.67 5.92
N LEU A 423 28.13 -18.63 6.03
CA LEU A 423 28.13 -19.86 5.25
C LEU A 423 27.65 -19.66 3.81
N PHE A 424 26.84 -18.62 3.54
CA PHE A 424 26.25 -18.37 2.22
C PHE A 424 27.29 -18.18 1.11
N PRO A 425 28.34 -17.34 1.25
CA PRO A 425 29.36 -17.21 0.21
C PRO A 425 30.17 -18.50 0.00
N LEU A 426 30.42 -19.27 1.07
CA LEU A 426 31.14 -20.55 0.97
C LEU A 426 30.32 -21.59 0.17
N VAL A 427 29.02 -21.70 0.46
CA VAL A 427 28.10 -22.58 -0.27
C VAL A 427 27.94 -22.11 -1.73
N ALA A 428 27.84 -20.79 -1.95
CA ALA A 428 27.77 -20.22 -3.29
C ALA A 428 29.01 -20.56 -4.14
N LEU A 429 30.20 -20.45 -3.55
CA LEU A 429 31.46 -20.84 -4.18
C LEU A 429 31.49 -22.34 -4.49
N ALA A 430 31.15 -23.19 -3.53
CA ALA A 430 31.11 -24.64 -3.72
C ALA A 430 30.17 -25.05 -4.87
N ILE A 431 28.99 -24.43 -4.96
CA ILE A 431 28.01 -24.68 -6.03
C ILE A 431 28.54 -24.23 -7.40
N LYS A 432 29.24 -23.09 -7.46
CA LYS A 432 29.84 -22.56 -8.70
C LYS A 432 31.01 -23.40 -9.18
N LEU A 433 31.78 -23.98 -8.27
CA LEU A 433 32.88 -24.90 -8.59
C LEU A 433 32.37 -26.28 -9.04
N ASP A 434 31.24 -26.76 -8.51
CA ASP A 434 30.68 -28.08 -8.84
C ASP A 434 29.88 -28.09 -10.16
N SER A 435 29.17 -27.00 -10.51
CA SER A 435 28.37 -26.95 -11.75
C SER A 435 28.11 -25.53 -12.29
N LYS A 436 27.97 -25.39 -13.62
CA LYS A 436 27.60 -24.12 -14.29
C LYS A 436 26.16 -23.68 -13.96
N GLY A 437 25.89 -22.38 -13.97
CA GLY A 437 24.55 -21.77 -13.78
C GLY A 437 24.38 -20.96 -12.46
N PRO A 438 23.14 -20.63 -12.06
CA PRO A 438 22.84 -19.79 -10.90
C PRO A 438 23.02 -20.52 -9.55
N VAL A 439 23.38 -19.77 -8.49
CA VAL A 439 23.56 -20.32 -7.13
C VAL A 439 22.22 -20.67 -6.48
N PHE A 440 21.23 -19.79 -6.64
CA PHE A 440 19.90 -19.97 -6.10
C PHE A 440 18.99 -20.69 -7.09
N TYR A 441 18.13 -21.53 -6.54
CA TYR A 441 17.02 -22.16 -7.23
C TYR A 441 15.72 -21.54 -6.73
N GLN A 442 14.83 -21.22 -7.67
CA GLN A 442 13.51 -20.64 -7.41
C GLN A 442 12.44 -21.57 -7.99
N GLN A 443 11.36 -21.77 -7.24
CA GLN A 443 10.24 -22.59 -7.72
C GLN A 443 8.93 -22.13 -7.09
N THR A 444 7.90 -21.99 -7.93
CA THR A 444 6.57 -21.60 -7.46
C THR A 444 5.94 -22.69 -6.60
N ARG A 445 5.28 -22.26 -5.53
CA ARG A 445 4.69 -23.08 -4.49
C ARG A 445 3.34 -22.52 -4.06
N VAL A 446 2.47 -23.43 -3.61
CA VAL A 446 1.22 -23.06 -2.95
C VAL A 446 1.53 -22.59 -1.53
N GLY A 447 1.07 -21.38 -1.23
CA GLY A 447 1.22 -20.67 0.03
C GLY A 447 -0.01 -20.77 0.92
N LEU A 448 -0.25 -19.71 1.67
CA LEU A 448 -1.44 -19.55 2.50
C LEU A 448 -2.70 -19.52 1.62
N MET A 449 -3.72 -20.28 2.02
CA MET A 449 -5.07 -20.20 1.48
C MET A 449 -5.99 -19.42 2.43
N SER A 450 -6.86 -18.61 1.84
CA SER A 450 -7.97 -17.93 2.51
C SER A 450 -9.26 -18.27 1.76
N ASP A 451 -10.42 -18.00 2.35
CA ASP A 451 -11.74 -18.44 1.84
C ASP A 451 -11.96 -18.19 0.33
N ASN A 452 -11.38 -17.12 -0.22
CA ASN A 452 -11.56 -16.73 -1.61
C ASN A 452 -10.26 -16.64 -2.44
N VAL A 453 -9.08 -16.91 -1.84
CA VAL A 453 -7.78 -16.67 -2.52
C VAL A 453 -6.73 -17.70 -2.11
N VAL A 454 -6.04 -18.27 -3.11
CA VAL A 454 -4.83 -19.08 -2.94
C VAL A 454 -3.60 -18.23 -3.25
N GLN A 455 -2.69 -18.06 -2.29
CA GLN A 455 -1.46 -17.31 -2.52
C GLN A 455 -0.39 -18.23 -3.11
N LEU A 456 0.22 -17.82 -4.23
CA LEU A 456 1.40 -18.47 -4.78
C LEU A 456 2.65 -17.66 -4.43
N PHE A 457 3.77 -18.34 -4.19
CA PHE A 457 5.05 -17.69 -3.93
C PHE A 457 6.22 -18.51 -4.46
N ASP A 458 7.36 -17.86 -4.67
CA ASP A 458 8.59 -18.54 -5.11
C ASP A 458 9.47 -18.88 -3.91
N ILE A 459 9.74 -20.18 -3.73
CA ILE A 459 10.62 -20.67 -2.67
C ILE A 459 12.09 -20.45 -3.05
N PHE A 460 12.92 -19.94 -2.14
CA PHE A 460 14.36 -19.81 -2.35
C PHE A 460 15.11 -21.01 -1.79
N LYS A 461 15.96 -21.65 -2.60
CA LYS A 461 16.88 -22.70 -2.15
C LYS A 461 18.26 -22.49 -2.73
N PHE A 462 19.27 -23.11 -2.13
CA PHE A 462 20.53 -23.33 -2.85
C PHE A 462 20.33 -24.44 -3.87
N ARG A 463 20.96 -24.25 -5.04
CA ARG A 463 20.89 -25.23 -6.10
C ARG A 463 21.63 -26.51 -5.71
N SER A 464 20.89 -27.61 -5.63
CA SER A 464 21.43 -28.95 -5.36
C SER A 464 21.37 -29.90 -6.57
N MET A 465 20.70 -29.50 -7.66
CA MET A 465 20.56 -30.29 -8.90
C MET A 465 21.18 -29.54 -10.08
N ARG A 466 21.47 -30.24 -11.18
CA ARG A 466 21.99 -29.61 -12.42
C ARG A 466 20.96 -28.61 -12.97
N ALA A 467 21.42 -27.56 -13.66
CA ALA A 467 20.53 -26.50 -14.16
C ALA A 467 19.52 -26.98 -15.20
N ASP A 468 19.85 -28.06 -15.92
CA ASP A 468 19.05 -28.74 -16.94
C ASP A 468 18.20 -29.90 -16.37
N ALA A 469 18.16 -30.09 -15.04
CA ALA A 469 17.54 -31.25 -14.39
C ALA A 469 16.03 -31.45 -14.65
N GLU A 470 15.30 -30.39 -15.02
CA GLU A 470 13.88 -30.46 -15.39
C GLU A 470 13.65 -30.23 -16.91
N SER A 471 14.70 -30.02 -17.70
CA SER A 471 14.58 -29.81 -19.15
C SER A 471 14.16 -31.12 -19.84
N GLY A 472 12.93 -31.15 -20.36
CA GLY A 472 12.38 -32.27 -21.14
C GLY A 472 11.48 -33.27 -20.39
N ILE A 473 11.44 -33.28 -19.05
CA ILE A 473 10.67 -34.30 -18.27
C ILE A 473 9.55 -33.68 -17.42
N GLY A 474 9.59 -32.37 -17.17
CA GLY A 474 8.59 -31.69 -16.33
C GLY A 474 8.74 -32.00 -14.83
N ALA A 475 7.68 -31.74 -14.07
CA ALA A 475 7.65 -31.91 -12.61
C ALA A 475 7.63 -33.40 -12.22
N VAL A 476 8.70 -33.92 -11.62
CA VAL A 476 8.76 -35.32 -11.13
C VAL A 476 9.17 -35.35 -9.66
N TRP A 477 8.58 -36.25 -8.87
CA TRP A 477 8.99 -36.51 -7.49
C TRP A 477 10.47 -36.96 -7.42
N ALA A 478 11.17 -36.57 -6.36
CA ALA A 478 12.58 -36.91 -6.20
C ALA A 478 12.73 -38.36 -5.71
N ALA A 479 13.42 -39.20 -6.48
CA ALA A 479 13.76 -40.57 -6.06
C ALA A 479 14.97 -40.57 -5.09
N LYS A 480 15.07 -41.60 -4.23
CA LYS A 480 16.15 -41.76 -3.21
C LYS A 480 17.58 -41.72 -3.77
N GLN A 481 17.79 -41.94 -5.07
CA GLN A 481 19.09 -41.86 -5.74
C GLN A 481 19.00 -41.13 -7.09
N ASP A 482 18.48 -39.91 -7.05
CA ASP A 482 18.29 -39.10 -8.25
C ASP A 482 19.62 -38.70 -8.91
N LYS A 483 19.84 -39.18 -10.15
CA LYS A 483 21.04 -38.89 -10.96
C LYS A 483 21.23 -37.40 -11.28
N ARG A 484 20.19 -36.58 -11.09
CA ARG A 484 20.21 -35.13 -11.34
C ARG A 484 20.88 -34.34 -10.21
N ILE A 485 21.16 -34.97 -9.06
CA ILE A 485 21.78 -34.33 -7.90
C ILE A 485 23.29 -34.19 -8.10
N THR A 486 23.81 -32.99 -7.82
CA THR A 486 25.25 -32.67 -7.91
C THR A 486 26.03 -33.22 -6.70
N ARG A 487 27.37 -33.24 -6.73
CA ARG A 487 28.17 -33.79 -5.62
C ARG A 487 28.03 -32.93 -4.37
N VAL A 488 28.15 -31.62 -4.53
CA VAL A 488 27.89 -30.64 -3.46
C VAL A 488 26.42 -30.66 -3.09
N GLY A 489 25.51 -30.77 -4.06
CA GLY A 489 24.07 -30.87 -3.82
C GLY A 489 23.65 -32.03 -2.92
N ARG A 490 24.35 -33.17 -2.99
CA ARG A 490 24.10 -34.32 -2.10
C ARG A 490 24.42 -33.99 -0.65
N PHE A 491 25.53 -33.29 -0.40
CA PHE A 491 25.88 -32.80 0.94
C PHE A 491 24.88 -31.76 1.45
N LEU A 492 24.51 -30.79 0.60
CA LEU A 492 23.55 -29.74 0.96
C LEU A 492 22.18 -30.30 1.33
N ARG A 493 21.68 -31.31 0.60
CA ARG A 493 20.40 -31.98 0.90
C ARG A 493 20.44 -32.83 2.16
N LYS A 494 21.54 -33.57 2.38
CA LYS A 494 21.72 -34.39 3.59
C LYS A 494 21.71 -33.54 4.86
N THR A 495 22.33 -32.37 4.79
CA THR A 495 22.44 -31.41 5.91
C THR A 495 21.32 -30.36 5.93
N ARG A 496 20.41 -30.36 4.95
CA ARG A 496 19.35 -29.36 4.74
C ARG A 496 19.84 -27.91 4.64
N ILE A 497 21.13 -27.72 4.40
CA ILE A 497 21.72 -26.41 4.13
C ILE A 497 21.10 -25.80 2.87
N ASP A 498 20.64 -26.63 1.92
CA ASP A 498 19.96 -26.15 0.72
C ASP A 498 18.68 -25.36 0.99
N GLU A 499 18.07 -25.53 2.16
CA GLU A 499 16.81 -24.87 2.55
C GLU A 499 17.01 -23.56 3.32
N LEU A 500 18.24 -23.21 3.74
CA LEU A 500 18.51 -21.97 4.49
C LEU A 500 18.04 -20.68 3.79
N PRO A 501 18.12 -20.53 2.45
CA PRO A 501 17.60 -19.34 1.78
C PRO A 501 16.09 -19.12 1.98
N GLN A 502 15.32 -20.15 2.37
CA GLN A 502 13.89 -20.02 2.68
C GLN A 502 13.62 -19.11 3.89
N LEU A 503 14.62 -18.86 4.74
CA LEU A 503 14.50 -17.88 5.83
C LEU A 503 14.16 -16.47 5.29
N ILE A 504 14.54 -16.16 4.04
CA ILE A 504 14.13 -14.92 3.36
C ILE A 504 12.62 -14.92 3.08
N ASN A 505 12.03 -16.06 2.68
CA ASN A 505 10.58 -16.20 2.52
C ASN A 505 9.85 -16.02 3.87
N VAL A 506 10.44 -16.51 4.96
CA VAL A 506 9.91 -16.28 6.32
C VAL A 506 9.92 -14.79 6.67
N LEU A 507 11.02 -14.07 6.40
CA LEU A 507 11.05 -12.62 6.61
C LEU A 507 10.01 -11.86 5.76
N LYS A 508 9.84 -12.24 4.49
CA LYS A 508 8.78 -11.70 3.61
C LYS A 508 7.36 -12.00 4.10
N GLY A 509 7.21 -13.05 4.90
CA GLY A 509 5.93 -13.49 5.44
C GLY A 509 5.15 -14.41 4.51
N GLU A 510 5.81 -14.98 3.51
CA GLU A 510 5.29 -16.00 2.60
C GLU A 510 5.32 -17.40 3.26
N MET A 511 6.29 -17.62 4.15
CA MET A 511 6.47 -18.85 4.93
C MET A 511 6.55 -18.57 6.45
N SER A 512 6.49 -19.64 7.24
CA SER A 512 6.77 -19.70 8.68
C SER A 512 7.99 -20.59 8.94
N LEU A 513 8.59 -20.53 10.14
CA LEU A 513 9.65 -21.48 10.51
C LEU A 513 9.08 -22.89 10.60
N VAL A 514 7.91 -23.01 11.24
CA VAL A 514 7.18 -24.27 11.44
C VAL A 514 5.81 -24.16 10.77
N GLY A 515 5.48 -25.14 9.94
CA GLY A 515 4.20 -25.23 9.22
C GLY A 515 4.19 -26.38 8.20
N PRO A 516 3.05 -26.63 7.53
CA PRO A 516 2.95 -27.64 6.49
C PRO A 516 3.95 -27.38 5.36
N ARG A 517 4.58 -28.42 4.82
CA ARG A 517 5.54 -28.23 3.73
C ARG A 517 4.82 -27.76 2.46
N PRO A 518 5.29 -26.71 1.76
CA PRO A 518 4.62 -26.18 0.57
C PRO A 518 4.76 -27.11 -0.64
N GLU A 519 3.66 -27.27 -1.38
CA GLU A 519 3.57 -28.15 -2.55
C GLU A 519 3.60 -27.39 -3.88
N ARG A 520 3.94 -28.10 -4.96
CA ARG A 520 3.89 -27.55 -6.33
C ARG A 520 2.43 -27.39 -6.76
N PRO A 521 2.05 -26.27 -7.40
CA PRO A 521 0.70 -26.10 -7.94
C PRO A 521 0.26 -27.26 -8.85
N VAL A 522 1.18 -27.78 -9.67
CA VAL A 522 0.92 -28.89 -10.62
C VAL A 522 0.47 -30.18 -9.91
N PHE A 523 1.03 -30.49 -8.74
CA PHE A 523 0.62 -31.68 -7.97
C PHE A 523 -0.58 -31.39 -7.06
N TYR A 524 -0.81 -30.13 -6.73
CA TYR A 524 -1.85 -29.73 -5.78
C TYR A 524 -3.23 -30.16 -6.26
N GLN A 525 -3.57 -29.89 -7.52
CA GLN A 525 -4.87 -30.24 -8.10
C GLN A 525 -5.11 -31.75 -8.15
N THR A 526 -4.06 -32.54 -8.43
CA THR A 526 -4.17 -34.01 -8.44
C THR A 526 -4.41 -34.55 -7.03
N LEU A 527 -3.72 -34.00 -6.03
CA LEU A 527 -3.84 -34.42 -4.64
C LEU A 527 -5.18 -34.00 -4.04
N GLU A 528 -5.67 -32.81 -4.37
CA GLU A 528 -6.99 -32.32 -3.96
C GLU A 528 -8.12 -33.22 -4.48
N ASN A 529 -8.05 -33.66 -5.73
CA ASN A 529 -9.04 -34.59 -6.29
C ASN A 529 -8.95 -36.00 -5.69
N SER A 530 -7.77 -36.41 -5.20
CA SER A 530 -7.51 -37.77 -4.73
C SER A 530 -7.69 -37.94 -3.22
N ILE A 531 -7.54 -36.86 -2.44
CA ILE A 531 -7.55 -36.87 -0.98
C ILE A 531 -8.57 -35.83 -0.50
N PRO A 532 -9.69 -36.27 0.11
CA PRO A 532 -10.65 -35.35 0.69
C PRO A 532 -9.99 -34.39 1.70
N PHE A 533 -10.44 -33.14 1.71
CA PHE A 533 -9.97 -32.08 2.62
C PHE A 533 -8.48 -31.72 2.49
N TYR A 534 -7.81 -32.14 1.42
CA TYR A 534 -6.38 -31.88 1.25
C TYR A 534 -6.03 -30.39 1.22
N SER A 535 -6.88 -29.55 0.62
CA SER A 535 -6.63 -28.11 0.50
C SER A 535 -6.75 -27.35 1.82
N GLU A 536 -7.51 -27.90 2.78
CA GLU A 536 -7.71 -27.30 4.11
C GLU A 536 -6.41 -27.18 4.92
N ARG A 537 -5.39 -28.01 4.63
CA ARG A 537 -4.09 -27.99 5.33
C ARG A 537 -3.37 -26.64 5.26
N THR A 538 -3.70 -25.81 4.27
CA THR A 538 -3.11 -24.48 4.05
C THR A 538 -4.06 -23.32 4.34
N VAL A 539 -5.30 -23.61 4.79
CA VAL A 539 -6.29 -22.59 5.13
C VAL A 539 -5.90 -21.93 6.44
N GLY A 540 -5.63 -20.62 6.43
CA GLY A 540 -5.22 -19.87 7.63
C GLY A 540 -3.83 -20.24 8.19
N VAL A 541 -3.16 -21.27 7.65
CA VAL A 541 -1.85 -21.76 8.09
C VAL A 541 -0.80 -21.59 7.01
N LYS A 542 0.27 -20.84 7.32
CA LYS A 542 1.38 -20.64 6.40
C LYS A 542 2.23 -21.89 6.26
N PRO A 543 2.79 -22.16 5.07
CA PRO A 543 3.74 -23.24 4.90
C PRO A 543 5.03 -22.99 5.69
N GLY A 544 5.64 -24.08 6.15
CA GLY A 544 6.86 -24.07 6.98
C GLY A 544 8.12 -24.45 6.22
N ILE A 545 9.28 -24.03 6.74
CA ILE A 545 10.58 -24.60 6.35
C ILE A 545 10.66 -26.05 6.87
N THR A 546 10.29 -26.23 8.13
CA THR A 546 10.05 -27.52 8.77
C THR A 546 8.57 -27.65 9.17
N GLY A 547 8.11 -28.86 9.45
CA GLY A 547 6.71 -29.14 9.75
C GLY A 547 6.55 -30.40 10.57
N LEU A 548 5.38 -30.54 11.20
CA LEU A 548 5.11 -31.66 12.10
C LEU A 548 5.18 -33.00 11.38
N ALA A 549 4.64 -33.09 10.16
CA ALA A 549 4.76 -34.29 9.34
C ALA A 549 6.24 -34.60 9.03
N GLN A 550 7.04 -33.58 8.69
CA GLN A 550 8.44 -33.77 8.27
C GLN A 550 9.35 -34.33 9.36
N VAL A 551 9.02 -34.12 10.64
CA VAL A 551 9.81 -34.62 11.77
C VAL A 551 9.33 -35.98 12.29
N ASN A 552 8.12 -36.42 11.93
CA ASN A 552 7.55 -37.69 12.39
C ASN A 552 7.40 -38.75 11.28
N LEU A 553 7.37 -38.35 10.00
CA LEU A 553 7.22 -39.23 8.84
C LEU A 553 8.46 -39.26 7.95
N ALA A 554 8.60 -40.35 7.20
CA ALA A 554 9.56 -40.46 6.11
C ALA A 554 9.07 -39.74 4.83
N TYR A 555 9.89 -39.71 3.78
CA TYR A 555 9.53 -39.07 2.51
C TYR A 555 8.36 -39.75 1.81
N ASP A 556 7.44 -38.93 1.27
CA ASP A 556 6.28 -39.36 0.50
C ASP A 556 6.70 -40.18 -0.74
N CYS A 557 6.29 -41.44 -0.81
CA CYS A 557 6.53 -42.33 -1.96
C CYS A 557 5.23 -42.78 -2.63
N SER A 558 4.08 -42.56 -1.98
CA SER A 558 2.74 -42.97 -2.41
C SER A 558 1.67 -41.97 -1.96
N ILE A 559 0.46 -42.08 -2.52
CA ILE A 559 -0.71 -41.27 -2.10
C ILE A 559 -1.08 -41.53 -0.63
N GLU A 560 -0.87 -42.75 -0.14
CA GLU A 560 -1.20 -43.10 1.25
C GLU A 560 -0.26 -42.42 2.26
N ASP A 561 1.01 -42.25 1.92
CA ASP A 561 1.95 -41.46 2.73
C ASP A 561 1.49 -40.00 2.83
N VAL A 562 0.96 -39.45 1.74
CA VAL A 562 0.42 -38.08 1.70
C VAL A 562 -0.83 -37.93 2.58
N LYS A 563 -1.67 -38.97 2.71
CA LYS A 563 -2.79 -38.94 3.66
C LYS A 563 -2.31 -38.92 5.12
N GLN A 564 -1.29 -39.70 5.46
CA GLN A 564 -0.71 -39.68 6.81
C GLN A 564 -0.10 -38.30 7.13
N LYS A 565 0.59 -37.72 6.15
CA LYS A 565 1.12 -36.35 6.23
C LYS A 565 0.02 -35.32 6.45
N LEU A 566 -1.09 -35.44 5.72
CA LEU A 566 -2.25 -34.56 5.86
C LEU A 566 -2.78 -34.57 7.31
N ALA A 567 -2.88 -35.74 7.95
CA ALA A 567 -3.30 -35.83 9.35
C ALA A 567 -2.39 -35.03 10.29
N TYR A 568 -1.06 -35.12 10.14
CA TYR A 568 -0.12 -34.31 10.92
C TYR A 568 -0.25 -32.81 10.64
N ASP A 569 -0.52 -32.41 9.40
CA ASP A 569 -0.71 -31.00 9.07
C ASP A 569 -1.99 -30.43 9.70
N HIS A 570 -3.07 -31.21 9.77
CA HIS A 570 -4.27 -30.83 10.52
C HIS A 570 -4.03 -30.80 12.03
N CYS A 571 -3.32 -31.78 12.60
CA CYS A 571 -2.93 -31.74 14.01
C CYS A 571 -2.10 -30.48 14.33
N TYR A 572 -1.22 -30.08 13.41
CA TYR A 572 -0.47 -28.85 13.55
C TYR A 572 -1.39 -27.61 13.50
N ALA A 573 -2.31 -27.54 12.53
CA ALA A 573 -3.28 -26.45 12.44
C ALA A 573 -4.10 -26.31 13.74
N LEU A 574 -4.57 -27.42 14.32
CA LEU A 574 -5.32 -27.42 15.59
C LEU A 574 -4.48 -26.92 16.77
N SER A 575 -3.16 -27.18 16.77
CA SER A 575 -2.25 -26.67 17.81
C SER A 575 -2.15 -25.14 17.86
N LEU A 576 -2.56 -24.45 16.78
CA LEU A 576 -2.56 -22.98 16.70
C LEU A 576 -3.79 -22.32 17.34
N SER A 577 -4.72 -23.12 17.87
CA SER A 577 -5.92 -22.62 18.56
C SER A 577 -5.59 -21.94 19.91
N GLN A 578 -4.57 -22.43 20.62
CA GLN A 578 -4.16 -21.91 21.93
C GLN A 578 -2.66 -21.56 21.96
N CYS A 579 -2.29 -20.60 22.81
CA CYS A 579 -0.91 -20.11 22.88
C CYS A 579 0.07 -21.17 23.43
N SER A 580 -0.32 -21.90 24.48
CA SER A 580 0.50 -22.93 25.10
C SER A 580 0.76 -24.11 24.16
N SER A 581 -0.29 -24.59 23.48
CA SER A 581 -0.20 -25.68 22.51
C SER A 581 0.67 -25.31 21.32
N TRP A 582 0.49 -24.09 20.78
CA TRP A 582 1.29 -23.59 19.67
C TRP A 582 2.77 -23.55 20.04
N LEU A 583 3.10 -22.93 21.16
CA LEU A 583 4.48 -22.76 21.58
C LEU A 583 5.16 -24.11 21.84
N TYR A 584 4.47 -25.03 22.51
CA TYR A 584 4.95 -26.39 22.72
C TYR A 584 5.21 -27.10 21.38
N GLN A 585 4.27 -27.00 20.43
CA GLN A 585 4.38 -27.67 19.15
C GLN A 585 5.53 -27.12 18.30
N ASP A 586 5.67 -25.80 18.19
CA ASP A 586 6.73 -25.17 17.42
C ASP A 586 8.11 -25.49 18.02
N ILE A 587 8.28 -25.41 19.34
CA ILE A 587 9.53 -25.78 20.01
C ILE A 587 9.85 -27.26 19.79
N SER A 588 8.86 -28.15 19.96
CA SER A 588 9.03 -29.59 19.77
C SER A 588 9.47 -29.92 18.34
N VAL A 589 8.83 -29.32 17.32
CA VAL A 589 9.20 -29.51 15.91
C VAL A 589 10.60 -28.97 15.63
N LEU A 590 10.96 -27.80 16.15
CA LEU A 590 12.29 -27.23 15.95
C LEU A 590 13.40 -28.09 16.57
N LEU A 591 13.21 -28.57 17.80
CA LEU A 591 14.17 -29.48 18.47
C LEU A 591 14.32 -30.79 17.71
N LYS A 592 13.20 -31.41 17.30
CA LYS A 592 13.23 -32.62 16.46
C LYS A 592 13.91 -32.36 15.11
N THR A 593 13.72 -31.18 14.52
CA THR A 593 14.36 -30.81 13.25
C THR A 593 15.88 -30.77 13.39
N VAL A 594 16.41 -30.19 14.47
CA VAL A 594 17.86 -30.20 14.76
C VAL A 594 18.37 -31.64 14.81
N TRP A 595 17.65 -32.54 15.50
CA TRP A 595 18.03 -33.95 15.56
C TRP A 595 17.99 -34.64 14.19
N VAL A 596 16.95 -34.41 13.38
CA VAL A 596 16.83 -34.98 12.01
C VAL A 596 17.97 -34.51 11.11
N VAL A 597 18.35 -33.24 11.21
CA VAL A 597 19.46 -32.64 10.45
C VAL A 597 20.80 -33.22 10.89
N LEU A 598 21.07 -33.30 12.20
CA LEU A 598 22.32 -33.86 12.74
C LEU A 598 22.47 -35.37 12.45
N ALA A 599 21.37 -36.12 12.49
CA ALA A 599 21.34 -37.53 12.13
C ALA A 599 21.50 -37.78 10.62
N GLY A 600 21.52 -36.73 9.79
CA GLY A 600 21.63 -36.83 8.34
C GLY A 600 20.45 -37.56 7.68
N LYS A 601 19.29 -37.62 8.36
CA LYS A 601 18.04 -38.22 7.88
C LYS A 601 17.23 -37.25 7.02
N GLY A 602 17.91 -36.25 6.46
CA GLY A 602 17.31 -35.26 5.57
C GLY A 602 16.84 -35.81 4.22
N GLN A 603 17.13 -37.10 3.93
CA GLN A 603 16.65 -37.91 2.79
C GLN A 603 16.56 -39.39 3.16
#